data_AF-A0A252BJK8-F1
#
_entry.id   AF-A0A252BJK8-F1
#
_cell.length_a   1.000
_cell.length_b   1.000
_cell.length_c   1.000
_cell.angle_alpha   90.00
_cell.angle_beta   90.00
_cell.angle_gamma   90.00
#
_symmetry.space_group_name_H-M   'P 1'
#
loop_
_entity.id
_entity.type
_entity.pdbx_description
1 polymer ?
#
loop_
_entity_poly.entity_id
_entity_poly.type
_entity_poly.pdbx_seq_one_letter_code
_entity_poly.pdbx_strand_id
1 'polypeptide(L)'
;MAGYLVGAAVGVLLAVVMSQLPGLGRLLYPALVTSQTIPIVGIAAPLVIIFGFGMTPKLIIVAWIVFFPVVVNMMDGLAHIDRDQINLARLLGATRLRTFSTYACQPVWDRFFPALRSALLTL
;
A
#
# COMPACT_ATOMS: atom_id res chain seq x y z
N MET A 1 13.79 9.16 0.04
CA MET A 1 12.45 9.74 0.29
C MET A 1 11.55 9.70 -0.95
N ALA A 2 11.96 10.26 -2.11
CA ALA A 2 11.11 10.28 -3.31
C ALA A 2 10.55 8.92 -3.75
N GLY A 3 11.39 7.87 -3.86
CA GLY A 3 10.92 6.53 -4.24
C GLY A 3 9.91 5.91 -3.27
N TYR A 4 10.03 6.22 -1.97
CA TYR A 4 9.07 5.77 -0.95
C TYR A 4 7.70 6.44 -1.14
N LEU A 5 7.69 7.76 -1.30
CA LEU A 5 6.44 8.51 -1.49
C LEU A 5 5.72 8.09 -2.77
N VAL A 6 6.46 7.91 -3.86
CA VAL A 6 5.91 7.46 -5.14
C VAL A 6 5.36 6.03 -5.01
N GLY A 7 6.13 5.10 -4.45
CA GLY A 7 5.68 3.72 -4.25
C GLY A 7 4.44 3.62 -3.37
N ALA A 8 4.39 4.39 -2.28
CA ALA A 8 3.26 4.44 -1.38
C ALA A 8 2.01 5.05 -2.05
N ALA A 9 2.14 6.18 -2.74
CA ALA A 9 1.03 6.84 -3.41
C ALA A 9 0.42 5.96 -4.51
N VAL A 10 1.27 5.35 -5.34
CA VAL A 10 0.82 4.44 -6.41
C VAL A 10 0.18 3.18 -5.82
N GLY A 11 0.73 2.65 -4.71
CA GLY A 11 0.19 1.48 -4.04
C GLY A 11 -1.19 1.72 -3.43
N VAL A 12 -1.37 2.86 -2.75
CA VAL A 12 -2.67 3.26 -2.22
C VAL A 12 -3.68 3.43 -3.35
N LEU A 13 -3.32 4.13 -4.42
CA LEU A 13 -4.21 4.36 -5.56
C LEU A 13 -4.67 3.03 -6.18
N LEU A 14 -3.75 2.09 -6.40
CA LEU A 14 -4.08 0.80 -6.97
C LEU A 14 -5.00 -0.02 -6.06
N ALA A 15 -4.73 -0.05 -4.75
CA ALA A 15 -5.59 -0.75 -3.80
C ALA A 15 -7.02 -0.19 -3.79
N VAL A 16 -7.17 1.14 -3.87
CA VAL A 16 -8.48 1.79 -3.99
C VAL A 16 -9.19 1.36 -5.26
N VAL A 17 -8.53 1.37 -6.42
CA VAL A 17 -9.11 0.92 -7.69
C VAL A 17 -9.52 -0.55 -7.63
N MET A 18 -8.67 -1.42 -7.09
CA MET A 18 -8.95 -2.85 -6.92
C MET A 18 -10.11 -3.11 -5.94
N SER A 19 -10.30 -2.26 -4.93
CA SER A 19 -11.45 -2.34 -4.01
C SER A 19 -12.78 -1.99 -4.69
N GLN A 20 -12.77 -1.12 -5.70
CA GLN A 20 -13.97 -0.76 -6.46
C GLN A 20 -14.30 -1.78 -7.56
N LEU A 21 -13.28 -2.48 -8.09
CA LEU A 21 -13.39 -3.48 -9.14
C LEU A 21 -13.06 -4.89 -8.61
N PRO A 22 -14.02 -5.60 -7.99
CA PRO A 22 -13.76 -6.89 -7.33
C PRO A 22 -13.21 -7.99 -8.27
N GLY A 23 -13.47 -7.91 -9.58
CA GLY A 23 -12.86 -8.81 -10.57
C GLY A 23 -11.35 -8.59 -10.72
N LEU A 24 -10.91 -7.33 -10.73
CA LEU A 24 -9.49 -6.97 -10.80
C LEU A 24 -8.76 -7.35 -9.50
N GLY A 25 -9.42 -7.12 -8.36
CA GLY A 25 -8.98 -7.60 -7.04
C GLY A 25 -8.66 -9.09 -7.03
N ARG A 26 -9.62 -9.93 -7.43
CA ARG A 26 -9.47 -11.40 -7.43
C ARG A 26 -8.37 -11.91 -8.36
N LEU A 27 -8.13 -11.23 -9.49
CA LEU A 27 -7.11 -11.63 -10.45
C LEU A 27 -5.70 -11.21 -10.01
N LEU A 28 -5.54 -9.99 -9.54
CA LEU A 28 -4.21 -9.42 -9.23
C LEU A 28 -3.74 -9.75 -7.81
N TYR A 29 -4.65 -9.94 -6.85
CA TYR A 29 -4.27 -10.21 -5.46
C TYR A 29 -3.35 -11.43 -5.28
N PRO A 30 -3.61 -12.59 -5.92
CA PRO A 30 -2.67 -13.72 -5.88
C PRO A 30 -1.28 -13.32 -6.40
N ALA A 31 -1.21 -12.65 -7.55
CA ALA A 31 0.05 -12.22 -8.16
C ALA A 31 0.81 -11.21 -7.28
N LEU A 32 0.10 -10.31 -6.59
CA LEU A 32 0.68 -9.34 -5.65
C LEU A 32 1.30 -10.05 -4.44
N VAL A 33 0.59 -11.01 -3.85
CA VAL A 33 1.08 -11.78 -2.69
C VAL A 33 2.27 -12.66 -3.10
N THR A 34 2.21 -13.31 -4.26
CA THR A 34 3.34 -14.11 -4.75
C THR A 34 4.55 -13.25 -5.12
N SER A 35 4.36 -12.02 -5.61
CA SER A 35 5.48 -11.12 -5.90
C SER A 35 6.30 -10.74 -4.66
N GLN A 36 5.72 -10.83 -3.45
CA GLN A 36 6.45 -10.55 -2.21
C GLN A 36 7.45 -11.63 -1.82
N THR A 37 7.45 -12.79 -2.48
CA THR A 37 8.44 -13.85 -2.23
C THR A 37 9.73 -13.63 -3.00
N ILE A 38 9.74 -12.72 -3.99
CA ILE A 38 10.91 -12.45 -4.82
C ILE A 38 11.96 -11.72 -3.95
N PRO A 39 13.16 -12.31 -3.76
CA PRO A 39 14.21 -11.68 -2.98
C PRO A 39 14.70 -10.40 -3.68
N ILE A 40 14.98 -9.36 -2.89
CA ILE A 40 15.46 -8.05 -3.39
C ILE A 40 16.68 -8.18 -4.32
N VAL A 41 17.57 -9.12 -4.02
CA VAL A 41 18.80 -9.37 -4.78
C VAL A 41 18.49 -9.78 -6.23
N GLY A 42 17.38 -10.52 -6.43
CA GLY A 42 16.92 -10.94 -7.76
C GLY A 42 16.37 -9.79 -8.61
N ILE A 43 15.91 -8.71 -7.98
CA ILE A 43 15.40 -7.50 -8.67
C ILE A 43 16.52 -6.48 -8.86
N ALA A 44 17.42 -6.35 -7.88
CA ALA A 44 18.48 -5.36 -7.88
C ALA A 44 19.49 -5.58 -9.02
N ALA A 45 19.94 -6.83 -9.23
CA ALA A 45 20.97 -7.13 -10.23
C ALA A 45 20.54 -6.79 -11.67
N PRO A 46 19.36 -7.20 -12.18
CA PRO A 46 18.90 -6.81 -13.51
C PRO A 46 18.75 -5.29 -13.69
N LEU A 47 18.27 -4.59 -12.66
CA LEU A 47 18.09 -3.14 -12.72
C LEU A 47 19.42 -2.40 -12.88
N VAL A 48 20.46 -2.83 -12.18
CA VAL A 48 21.80 -2.24 -12.32
C VAL A 48 22.39 -2.55 -13.69
N ILE A 49 22.14 -3.73 -14.26
CA ILE A 49 22.62 -4.08 -15.61
C ILE A 49 21.99 -3.17 -16.68
N ILE A 50 20.67 -2.90 -16.58
CA ILE A 50 19.93 -2.14 -17.59
C ILE A 50 20.14 -0.63 -17.43
N PHE A 51 20.05 -0.12 -16.21
CA PHE A 51 20.08 1.33 -15.92
C PHE A 51 21.46 1.84 -15.50
N GLY A 52 22.43 0.94 -15.34
CA GLY A 52 23.75 1.25 -14.80
C GLY A 52 23.75 1.48 -13.30
N PHE A 53 24.93 1.72 -12.73
CA PHE A 53 25.07 2.15 -11.35
C PHE A 53 24.64 3.62 -11.21
N GLY A 54 23.72 3.90 -10.30
CA GLY A 54 23.25 5.27 -10.10
C GLY A 54 22.09 5.38 -9.13
N MET A 55 21.43 6.54 -9.15
CA MET A 55 20.28 6.81 -8.29
C MET A 55 19.00 6.16 -8.80
N THR A 56 18.85 6.01 -10.13
CA THR A 56 17.66 5.45 -10.77
C THR A 56 17.32 4.02 -10.33
N PRO A 57 18.25 3.03 -10.37
CA PRO A 57 17.96 1.68 -9.89
C PRO A 57 17.56 1.67 -8.40
N LYS A 58 18.24 2.49 -7.58
CA LYS A 58 17.93 2.60 -6.14
C LYS A 58 16.51 3.11 -5.91
N LEU A 59 16.08 4.14 -6.66
CA LEU A 59 14.72 4.68 -6.55
C LEU A 59 13.66 3.64 -6.96
N ILE A 60 13.89 2.91 -8.04
CA ILE A 60 12.98 1.86 -8.52
C ILE A 60 12.87 0.74 -7.49
N ILE A 61 13.99 0.27 -6.95
CA ILE A 61 14.01 -0.77 -5.91
C ILE A 61 13.20 -0.32 -4.69
N VAL A 62 13.44 0.90 -4.19
CA VAL A 62 12.70 1.43 -3.04
C VAL A 62 11.21 1.55 -3.34
N ALA A 63 10.84 2.05 -4.52
CA ALA A 63 9.44 2.15 -4.92
C ALA A 63 8.77 0.77 -5.00
N TRP A 64 9.46 -0.22 -5.57
CA TRP A 64 8.99 -1.60 -5.68
C TRP A 64 8.74 -2.22 -4.31
N ILE A 65 9.71 -2.15 -3.39
CA ILE A 65 9.62 -2.72 -2.04
C ILE A 65 8.48 -2.11 -1.24
N VAL A 66 8.21 -0.81 -1.42
CA VAL A 66 7.14 -0.12 -0.70
C VAL A 66 5.78 -0.41 -1.34
N PHE A 67 5.72 -0.49 -2.66
CA PHE A 67 4.48 -0.63 -3.41
C PHE A 67 3.69 -1.88 -3.04
N PHE A 68 4.27 -3.08 -3.13
CA PHE A 68 3.53 -4.33 -2.90
C PHE A 68 2.90 -4.45 -1.50
N PRO A 69 3.67 -4.31 -0.40
CA PRO A 69 3.09 -4.40 0.94
C PRO A 69 2.12 -3.25 1.21
N VAL A 70 2.28 -2.06 0.61
CA VAL A 70 1.28 -0.99 0.73
C VAL A 70 -0.04 -1.40 0.06
N VAL A 71 0.00 -1.94 -1.16
CA VAL A 71 -1.21 -2.39 -1.86
C VAL A 71 -1.91 -3.49 -1.07
N VAL A 72 -1.17 -4.53 -0.66
CA VAL A 72 -1.74 -5.69 0.06
C VAL A 72 -2.32 -5.26 1.41
N ASN A 73 -1.55 -4.52 2.23
CA ASN A 73 -2.06 -4.04 3.52
C ASN A 73 -3.27 -3.11 3.36
N MET A 74 -3.29 -2.28 2.31
CA MET A 74 -4.43 -1.40 2.05
C MET A 74 -5.64 -2.19 1.60
N MET A 75 -5.49 -3.19 0.72
CA MET A 75 -6.58 -4.08 0.33
C MET A 75 -7.13 -4.85 1.52
N ASP A 76 -6.25 -5.40 2.36
CA ASP A 76 -6.64 -6.11 3.58
C ASP A 76 -7.34 -5.16 4.55
N GLY A 77 -6.78 -3.98 4.80
CA GLY A 77 -7.40 -2.95 5.64
C GLY A 77 -8.77 -2.52 5.14
N LEU A 78 -8.92 -2.31 3.83
CA LEU A 78 -10.21 -1.98 3.19
C LEU A 78 -11.21 -3.13 3.26
N ALA A 79 -10.76 -4.38 3.19
CA ALA A 79 -11.60 -5.56 3.35
C ALA A 79 -12.03 -5.80 4.81
N HIS A 80 -11.20 -5.38 5.77
CA HIS A 80 -11.43 -5.47 7.22
C HIS A 80 -12.14 -4.24 7.82
N ILE A 81 -12.51 -3.23 7.03
CA ILE A 81 -13.41 -2.18 7.53
C ILE A 81 -14.72 -2.88 7.91
N ASP A 82 -15.00 -2.91 9.22
CA ASP A 82 -16.09 -3.64 9.84
C ASP A 82 -17.38 -3.45 9.06
N ARG A 83 -17.85 -4.54 8.45
CA ARG A 83 -19.11 -4.54 7.70
C ARG A 83 -20.28 -4.09 8.58
N ASP A 84 -20.17 -4.26 9.89
CA ASP A 84 -21.15 -3.79 10.88
C ASP A 84 -21.19 -2.26 11.00
N GLN A 85 -20.04 -1.58 11.00
CA GLN A 85 -19.99 -0.12 10.99
C GLN A 85 -20.46 0.46 9.64
N ILE A 86 -20.17 -0.22 8.53
CA ILE A 86 -20.68 0.14 7.20
C ILE A 86 -22.20 -0.07 7.12
N ASN A 87 -22.74 -1.14 7.71
CA ASN A 87 -24.18 -1.41 7.74
C ASN A 87 -24.93 -0.39 8.59
N LEU A 88 -24.41 -0.01 9.76
CA LEU A 88 -24.96 1.05 10.60
C LEU A 88 -24.92 2.42 9.90
N ALA A 89 -23.82 2.76 9.23
CA ALA A 89 -23.70 4.00 8.46
C ALA A 89 -24.64 4.02 7.24
N ARG A 90 -24.89 2.88 6.58
CA ARG A 90 -25.89 2.76 5.49
C ARG A 90 -27.33 2.88 5.98
N LEU A 91 -27.65 2.33 7.15
CA LEU A 91 -28.95 2.52 7.80
C LEU A 91 -29.21 3.99 8.16
N LEU A 92 -28.14 4.75 8.41
CA LEU A 92 -28.17 6.20 8.67
C LEU A 92 -27.96 7.06 7.41
N GLY A 93 -27.96 6.50 6.21
CA GLY A 93 -27.94 7.24 4.93
C GLY A 93 -26.56 7.66 4.40
N ALA A 94 -25.45 7.14 4.93
CA ALA A 94 -24.11 7.49 4.47
C ALA A 94 -23.73 6.83 3.13
N THR A 95 -23.32 7.65 2.16
CA THR A 95 -22.86 7.22 0.83
C THR A 95 -21.44 6.62 0.90
N ARG A 96 -21.17 5.56 0.11
CA ARG A 96 -19.91 4.76 0.08
C ARG A 96 -18.60 5.58 0.11
N LEU A 97 -18.59 6.77 -0.50
CA LEU A 97 -17.42 7.67 -0.54
C LEU A 97 -17.12 8.36 0.80
N ARG A 98 -18.13 8.64 1.64
CA ARG A 98 -17.94 9.20 2.99
C ARG A 98 -17.39 8.18 3.98
N THR A 99 -17.84 6.92 3.89
CA THR A 99 -17.31 5.83 4.71
C THR A 99 -15.85 5.54 4.39
N PHE A 100 -15.47 5.61 3.11
CA PHE A 100 -14.08 5.42 2.69
C PHE A 100 -13.15 6.51 3.24
N SER A 101 -13.59 7.77 3.24
CA SER A 101 -12.77 8.90 3.69
C SER A 101 -12.58 8.95 5.21
N THR A 102 -13.58 8.58 6.01
CA THR A 102 -13.49 8.65 7.48
C THR A 102 -12.71 7.46 8.06
N TYR A 103 -12.88 6.25 7.51
CA TYR A 103 -12.23 5.04 8.03
C TYR A 103 -10.82 4.80 7.47
N ALA A 104 -10.49 5.32 6.28
CA ALA A 104 -9.12 5.26 5.76
C ALA A 104 -8.14 6.20 6.48
N CYS A 105 -8.63 7.25 7.15
CA CYS A 105 -7.79 8.17 7.92
C CYS A 105 -7.31 7.58 9.25
N GLN A 106 -8.08 6.70 9.90
CA GLN A 106 -7.71 6.10 11.19
C GLN A 106 -6.37 5.32 11.16
N PRO A 107 -6.13 4.40 10.20
CA PRO A 107 -4.87 3.66 10.15
C PRO A 107 -3.65 4.51 9.78
N VAL A 108 -3.83 5.69 9.17
CA VAL A 108 -2.73 6.62 8.87
C VAL A 108 -2.17 7.22 10.16
N TRP A 109 -3.04 7.58 11.11
CA TRP A 109 -2.63 8.14 12.40
C TRP A 109 -1.91 7.11 13.29
N ASP A 110 -2.40 5.86 13.34
CA ASP A 110 -1.80 4.79 14.16
C ASP A 110 -0.43 4.32 13.64
N ARG A 111 -0.17 4.47 12.33
CA ARG A 111 1.11 4.07 11.73
C ARG A 111 2.16 5.20 11.74
N PHE A 112 1.75 6.46 11.86
CA PHE A 112 2.64 7.63 11.90
C PHE A 112 3.34 7.80 13.26
N PHE A 113 2.63 7.52 14.37
CA PHE A 113 3.15 7.70 15.73
C PHE A 113 4.28 6.73 16.13
N PRO A 114 4.23 5.42 15.82
CA PRO A 114 5.31 4.48 16.15
C PRO A 114 6.58 4.76 15.36
N ALA A 115 6.44 5.18 14.09
CA ALA A 115 7.58 5.54 13.23
C ALA A 115 8.35 6.75 13.79
N LEU A 116 7.65 7.79 14.25
CA LEU A 116 8.25 8.95 14.93
C LEU A 116 8.97 8.54 16.23
N ARG A 117 8.39 7.61 16.99
CA ARG A 117 8.99 7.13 18.25
C ARG A 117 10.25 6.29 18.04
N SER A 118 10.27 5.47 16.99
CA SER A 118 11.45 4.66 16.63
C SER A 118 12.64 5.52 16.16
N ALA A 119 12.36 6.67 15.52
CA ALA A 119 13.38 7.62 15.07
C ALA A 119 14.01 8.45 16.21
N LEU A 120 13.31 8.59 17.35
CA LEU A 120 13.82 9.31 18.53
C LEU A 120 14.60 8.42 19.49
N LEU A 121 14.40 7.09 19.46
CA LEU A 121 15.11 6.12 20.31
C LEU A 121 16.39 5.57 19.68
N THR A 122 16.66 5.91 18.43
CA THR A 122 17.89 5.54 17.70
C THR A 122 18.87 6.72 17.57
N LEU A 123 18.60 7.83 18.27
CA LEU A 123 19.50 8.96 18.47
C LEU A 123 20.08 8.96 19.89
#